data_AF-A0A5B8UYH3-F1
#
_entry.id   AF-A0A5B8UYH3-F1
#
_cell.length_a   1.000
_cell.length_b   1.000
_cell.length_c   1.000
_cell.angle_alpha   90.00
_cell.angle_beta   90.00
_cell.angle_gamma   90.00
#
_symmetry.space_group_name_H-M   'P 1'
#
loop_
_entity.id
_entity.type
_entity.pdbx_description
1 polymer ?
#
loop_
_entity_poly.entity_id
_entity_poly.type
_entity_poly.pdbx_seq_one_letter_code
_entity_poly.pdbx_strand_id
1 'polypeptide(L)'
;MKLKLYIMEAVGLAIFMASACFFSAMFDSPHSAWHYAISNAMLRHVINGFAMGLTALLIFYSPITAPSGSHINPAVTLAFLRVNRINQTDAVCYIVFQIAGGTLMVYLMAWLLGNALTASPVDYVVTRPGGSEMNAFIAEFIMGFIMMTMVLNVSSSHKYGKYTRIIAACFVTTYVIVGGPVSGFGMNPARSLASAIPSGIYTSFWIYIIIPIVSMLAAAELFLYQTKRKLNMKRSFKYHWLILIVPALFFSTAGFGQAKRVEAVGMTVENMERSVNFYNKVLAFEKISENRSEVNAEGSYTRTVRMKLGDEMIELTEYNPSAGRPVPADMKSNDVYFQHIAIVVSDMDKAYAVLKKNMASQISKMPETIPLSNAAAAGIRAFYFHDPDHHDLELIYFPQGKGQPKWQNTNGKLFLGIDHTAIGITSTEKSLNFYKNLLGFDRKGDSWNKGMEQMDLSNVKGASLHITGLRAEGGPGVEFLQYLVPGPGKPFPKDTKVNDIWYWQITVVADKIGNLYKKLDDAHSHFIKRIVAGDKGMKYFIVKDPDGHALRITE
;
A
#
# COMPACT_ATOMS: atom_id res chain seq x y z
N MET A 1 15.02 -18.24 44.48
CA MET A 1 14.40 -16.90 44.35
C MET A 1 14.52 -16.31 42.94
N LYS A 2 15.70 -16.38 42.27
CA LYS A 2 15.91 -15.78 40.94
C LYS A 2 15.21 -16.47 39.76
N LEU A 3 15.16 -17.81 39.72
CA LEU A 3 14.43 -18.55 38.68
C LEU A 3 12.96 -18.13 38.58
N LYS A 4 12.32 -17.82 39.72
CA LYS A 4 10.95 -17.29 39.76
C LYS A 4 10.82 -16.00 38.94
N LEU A 5 11.78 -15.08 39.04
CA LEU A 5 11.78 -13.82 38.29
C LEU A 5 11.97 -14.06 36.79
N TYR A 6 12.80 -15.03 36.40
CA TYR A 6 12.99 -15.37 34.98
C TYR A 6 11.72 -15.99 34.37
N ILE A 7 11.04 -16.86 35.11
CA ILE A 7 9.74 -17.41 34.70
C ILE A 7 8.70 -16.30 34.58
N MET A 8 8.69 -15.32 35.49
CA MET A 8 7.80 -14.16 35.40
C MET A 8 7.99 -13.36 34.11
N GLU A 9 9.22 -13.20 33.64
CA GLU A 9 9.54 -12.55 32.36
C GLU A 9 9.07 -13.37 31.15
N ALA A 10 9.25 -14.70 31.19
CA ALA A 10 8.71 -15.60 30.19
C ALA A 10 7.18 -15.54 30.12
N VAL A 11 6.52 -15.60 31.28
CA VAL A 11 5.05 -15.51 31.39
C VAL A 11 4.55 -14.15 30.93
N GLY A 12 5.25 -13.07 31.29
CA GLY A 12 4.90 -11.73 30.85
C GLY A 12 4.90 -11.60 29.32
N LEU A 13 5.97 -12.04 28.64
CA LEU A 13 5.99 -12.00 27.18
C LEU A 13 5.01 -13.01 26.56
N ALA A 14 4.83 -14.19 27.16
CA ALA A 14 3.84 -15.16 26.72
C ALA A 14 2.42 -14.56 26.71
N ILE A 15 1.98 -13.94 27.81
CA ILE A 15 0.66 -13.28 27.88
C ILE A 15 0.54 -12.19 26.81
N PHE A 16 1.61 -11.40 26.62
CA PHE A 16 1.64 -10.37 25.60
C PHE A 16 1.48 -10.94 24.18
N MET A 17 2.19 -12.03 23.86
CA MET A 17 2.08 -12.71 22.56
C MET A 17 0.74 -13.41 22.37
N ALA A 18 0.17 -14.01 23.43
CA ALA A 18 -1.16 -14.61 23.38
C ALA A 18 -2.22 -13.58 22.98
N SER A 19 -2.19 -12.41 23.61
CA SER A 19 -3.07 -11.28 23.31
C SER A 19 -2.88 -10.77 21.88
N ALA A 20 -1.63 -10.54 21.46
CA ALA A 20 -1.32 -10.10 20.11
C ALA A 20 -1.84 -11.10 19.05
N CYS A 21 -1.58 -12.40 19.23
CA CYS A 21 -2.08 -13.45 18.34
C CYS A 21 -3.60 -13.49 18.30
N PHE A 22 -4.25 -13.46 19.46
CA PHE A 22 -5.71 -13.54 19.56
C PHE A 22 -6.39 -12.35 18.88
N PHE A 23 -6.02 -11.11 19.25
CA PHE A 23 -6.70 -9.93 18.71
C PHE A 23 -6.40 -9.71 17.23
N SER A 24 -5.17 -9.94 16.77
CA SER A 24 -4.87 -9.88 15.33
C SER A 24 -5.59 -10.98 14.55
N ALA A 25 -5.66 -12.22 15.05
CA ALA A 25 -6.43 -13.27 14.40
C ALA A 25 -7.94 -12.93 14.35
N MET A 26 -8.49 -12.34 15.42
CA MET A 26 -9.91 -11.97 15.43
C MET A 26 -10.22 -10.78 14.52
N PHE A 27 -9.39 -9.73 14.51
CA PHE A 27 -9.69 -8.50 13.78
C PHE A 27 -9.16 -8.47 12.35
N ASP A 28 -8.03 -9.13 12.07
CA ASP A 28 -7.35 -9.00 10.78
C ASP A 28 -7.50 -10.23 9.89
N SER A 29 -7.91 -11.37 10.45
CA SER A 29 -8.10 -12.59 9.66
C SER A 29 -9.43 -12.60 8.89
N PRO A 30 -9.43 -12.93 7.59
CA PRO A 30 -10.66 -13.15 6.82
C PRO A 30 -11.42 -14.42 7.26
N HIS A 31 -10.83 -15.24 8.13
CA HIS A 31 -11.47 -16.42 8.73
C HIS A 31 -12.22 -16.11 10.04
N SER A 32 -12.17 -14.87 10.53
CA SER A 32 -12.84 -14.46 11.76
C SER A 32 -14.15 -13.72 11.49
N ALA A 33 -15.19 -14.03 12.26
CA ALA A 33 -16.46 -13.29 12.21
C ALA A 33 -16.31 -11.82 12.65
N TRP A 34 -15.36 -11.52 13.54
CA TRP A 34 -15.15 -10.16 14.05
C TRP A 34 -14.60 -9.21 12.96
N HIS A 35 -13.84 -9.76 12.02
CA HIS A 35 -13.33 -9.02 10.86
C HIS A 35 -14.47 -8.43 10.02
N TYR A 36 -15.53 -9.22 9.80
CA TYR A 36 -16.70 -8.78 9.03
C TYR A 36 -17.69 -7.96 9.87
N ALA A 37 -17.79 -8.22 11.18
CA ALA A 37 -18.65 -7.45 12.08
C ALA A 37 -18.21 -5.98 12.20
N ILE A 38 -16.91 -5.71 12.09
CA ILE A 38 -16.35 -4.35 12.12
C ILE A 38 -15.70 -4.07 10.77
N SER A 39 -16.47 -3.60 9.79
CA SER A 39 -15.98 -3.37 8.42
C SER A 39 -14.85 -2.34 8.31
N ASN A 40 -14.82 -1.34 9.19
CA ASN A 40 -13.82 -0.27 9.19
C ASN A 40 -12.46 -0.76 9.74
N ALA A 41 -11.46 -0.85 8.86
CA ALA A 41 -10.11 -1.30 9.19
C ALA A 41 -9.40 -0.40 10.23
N MET A 42 -9.58 0.91 10.16
CA MET A 42 -8.99 1.84 11.13
C MET A 42 -9.58 1.62 12.52
N LEU A 43 -10.90 1.40 12.60
CA LEU A 43 -11.55 1.11 13.88
C LEU A 43 -11.06 -0.21 14.49
N ARG A 44 -10.93 -1.27 13.68
CA ARG A 44 -10.34 -2.55 14.13
C ARG A 44 -8.93 -2.35 14.68
N HIS A 45 -8.11 -1.57 13.98
CA HIS A 45 -6.74 -1.28 14.39
C HIS A 45 -6.67 -0.48 15.71
N VAL A 46 -7.55 0.52 15.87
CA VAL A 46 -7.66 1.30 17.12
C VAL A 46 -8.07 0.40 18.30
N ILE A 47 -9.05 -0.48 18.10
CA ILE A 47 -9.50 -1.43 19.14
C ILE A 47 -8.36 -2.37 19.52
N ASN A 48 -7.62 -2.90 18.53
CA ASN A 48 -6.45 -3.72 18.78
C ASN A 48 -5.40 -2.97 19.62
N GLY A 49 -5.15 -1.69 19.32
CA GLY A 49 -4.26 -0.85 20.11
C GLY A 49 -4.67 -0.73 21.58
N PHE A 50 -5.96 -0.49 21.85
CA PHE A 50 -6.48 -0.46 23.22
C PHE A 50 -6.36 -1.81 23.92
N ALA A 51 -6.64 -2.91 23.22
CA ALA A 51 -6.52 -4.27 23.75
C ALA A 51 -5.07 -4.59 24.14
N MET A 52 -4.11 -4.24 23.28
CA MET A 52 -2.68 -4.43 23.55
C MET A 52 -2.18 -3.56 24.70
N GLY A 53 -2.61 -2.30 24.78
CA GLY A 53 -2.31 -1.41 25.89
C GLY A 53 -2.86 -1.89 27.23
N LEU A 54 -4.11 -2.36 27.24
CA LEU A 54 -4.73 -2.96 28.42
C LEU A 54 -3.98 -4.23 28.84
N THR A 55 -3.57 -5.07 27.88
CA THR A 55 -2.75 -6.25 28.16
C THR A 55 -1.43 -5.87 28.82
N ALA A 56 -0.73 -4.87 28.29
CA ALA A 56 0.52 -4.37 28.88
C ALA A 56 0.28 -3.85 30.31
N LEU A 57 -0.79 -3.09 30.53
CA LEU A 57 -1.17 -2.60 31.87
C LEU A 57 -1.35 -3.75 32.86
N LEU A 58 -2.09 -4.78 32.46
CA LEU A 58 -2.33 -5.97 33.29
C LEU A 58 -1.02 -6.70 33.60
N ILE A 59 -0.13 -6.87 32.63
CA ILE A 59 1.20 -7.46 32.84
C ILE A 59 2.05 -6.60 33.79
N PHE A 60 1.96 -5.28 33.74
CA PHE A 60 2.78 -4.41 34.60
C PHE A 60 2.29 -4.37 36.05
N TYR A 61 1.00 -4.60 36.30
CA TYR A 61 0.42 -4.62 37.65
C TYR A 61 0.24 -6.02 38.24
N SER A 62 0.28 -7.07 37.42
CA SER A 62 -0.03 -8.42 37.86
C SER A 62 0.98 -8.98 38.87
N PRO A 63 0.53 -9.62 39.96
CA PRO A 63 1.42 -10.24 40.96
C PRO A 63 2.34 -11.33 40.40
N ILE A 64 2.00 -11.93 39.26
CA ILE A 64 2.76 -13.02 38.63
C ILE A 64 3.79 -12.52 37.60
N THR A 65 3.91 -11.21 37.38
CA THR A 65 4.86 -10.62 36.43
C THR A 65 5.57 -9.40 37.02
N ALA A 66 4.83 -8.49 37.68
CA ALA A 66 5.34 -7.24 38.24
C ALA A 66 6.57 -7.37 39.17
N PRO A 67 6.76 -8.43 39.98
CA PRO A 67 7.95 -8.56 40.83
C PRO A 67 9.27 -8.69 40.05
N SER A 68 9.23 -9.13 38.79
CA SER A 68 10.41 -9.17 37.90
C SER A 68 10.84 -7.79 37.39
N GLY A 69 9.97 -6.78 37.53
CA GLY A 69 10.06 -5.50 36.84
C GLY A 69 9.26 -5.46 35.54
N SER A 70 8.81 -6.62 35.03
CA SER A 70 8.08 -6.77 33.78
C SER A 70 8.80 -6.08 32.62
N HIS A 71 10.10 -6.36 32.45
CA HIS A 71 10.87 -5.81 31.33
C HIS A 71 10.27 -6.29 30.01
N ILE A 72 9.99 -7.60 29.94
CA ILE A 72 9.37 -8.35 28.83
C ILE A 72 9.95 -8.02 27.45
N ASN A 73 11.17 -7.48 27.41
CA ASN A 73 11.79 -6.89 26.25
C ASN A 73 13.32 -6.84 26.44
N PRO A 74 14.11 -7.49 25.55
CA PRO A 74 15.57 -7.47 25.62
C PRO A 74 16.17 -6.05 25.58
N ALA A 75 15.61 -5.14 24.79
CA ALA A 75 16.10 -3.77 24.70
C ALA A 75 15.92 -2.99 26.02
N VAL A 76 14.78 -3.21 26.70
CA VAL A 76 14.51 -2.65 28.04
C VAL A 76 15.48 -3.24 29.06
N THR A 77 15.66 -4.56 29.05
CA THR A 77 16.61 -5.26 29.94
C THR A 77 18.03 -4.75 29.77
N LEU A 78 18.51 -4.56 28.54
CA LEU A 78 19.84 -4.03 28.25
C LEU A 78 19.98 -2.56 28.67
N ALA A 79 18.94 -1.75 28.50
CA ALA A 79 18.95 -0.37 28.98
C ALA A 79 19.00 -0.31 30.53
N PHE A 80 18.27 -1.19 31.23
CA PHE A 80 18.36 -1.34 32.69
C PHE A 80 19.73 -1.85 33.15
N LEU A 81 20.35 -2.77 32.39
CA LEU A 81 21.71 -3.22 32.63
C LEU A 81 22.69 -2.05 32.50
N ARG A 82 22.53 -1.22 31.47
CA ARG A 82 23.40 -0.07 31.20
C ARG A 82 23.37 0.98 32.32
N VAL A 83 22.23 1.16 32.98
CA VAL A 83 22.08 2.05 34.14
C VAL A 83 22.31 1.36 35.49
N ASN A 84 22.89 0.16 35.50
CA ASN A 84 23.23 -0.64 36.69
C ASN A 84 22.03 -0.98 37.60
N ARG A 85 20.85 -1.25 37.01
CA ARG A 85 19.64 -1.66 37.76
C ARG A 85 19.37 -3.17 37.72
N ILE A 86 20.12 -3.91 36.89
CA ILE A 86 20.14 -5.37 36.82
C ILE A 86 21.59 -5.79 36.56
N ASN A 87 22.03 -6.93 37.10
CA ASN A 87 23.36 -7.46 36.79
C ASN A 87 23.37 -8.23 35.47
N GLN A 88 24.55 -8.47 34.91
CA GLN A 88 24.73 -9.10 33.61
C GLN A 88 24.09 -10.51 33.53
N THR A 89 24.28 -11.34 34.56
CA THR A 89 23.74 -12.70 34.59
C THR A 89 22.21 -12.68 34.56
N ASP A 90 21.58 -11.85 35.39
CA ASP A 90 20.13 -11.73 35.43
C ASP A 90 19.58 -11.15 34.11
N ALA A 91 20.29 -10.21 33.48
CA ALA A 91 19.91 -9.66 32.18
C ALA A 91 19.91 -10.72 31.07
N VAL A 92 20.95 -11.56 31.00
CA VAL A 92 21.01 -12.65 30.02
C VAL A 92 19.89 -13.66 30.26
N CYS A 93 19.66 -14.07 31.52
CA CYS A 93 18.57 -14.97 31.87
C CYS A 93 17.20 -14.40 31.51
N TYR A 94 16.96 -13.10 31.75
CA TYR A 94 15.73 -12.41 31.36
C TYR A 94 15.51 -12.52 29.85
N ILE A 95 16.52 -12.20 29.03
CA ILE A 95 16.43 -12.24 27.57
C ILE A 95 16.09 -13.65 27.06
N VAL A 96 16.77 -14.67 27.58
CA VAL A 96 16.52 -16.07 27.19
C VAL A 96 15.09 -16.49 27.53
N PHE A 97 14.62 -16.19 28.75
CA PHE A 97 13.29 -16.56 29.19
C PHE A 97 12.19 -15.77 28.46
N GLN A 98 12.42 -14.49 28.17
CA GLN A 98 11.55 -13.68 27.32
C GLN A 98 11.36 -14.36 25.95
N ILE A 99 12.45 -14.63 25.23
CA ILE A 99 12.40 -15.28 23.91
C ILE A 99 11.69 -16.62 23.97
N ALA A 100 12.01 -17.47 24.95
CA ALA A 100 11.39 -18.77 25.12
C ALA A 100 9.88 -18.66 25.38
N GLY A 101 9.46 -17.82 26.32
CA GLY A 101 8.05 -17.64 26.68
C GLY A 101 7.21 -17.09 25.52
N GLY A 102 7.73 -16.08 24.82
CA GLY A 102 7.07 -15.52 23.63
C GLY A 102 6.92 -16.56 22.52
N THR A 103 8.01 -17.24 22.15
CA THR A 103 8.02 -18.19 21.03
C THR A 103 7.13 -19.40 21.29
N LEU A 104 7.21 -19.99 22.49
CA LEU A 104 6.35 -21.11 22.87
C LEU A 104 4.86 -20.73 22.83
N MET A 105 4.53 -19.51 23.24
CA MET A 105 3.15 -19.05 23.18
C MET A 105 2.67 -18.85 21.73
N VAL A 106 3.49 -18.30 20.82
CA VAL A 106 3.07 -18.17 19.42
C VAL A 106 2.81 -19.53 18.78
N TYR A 107 3.64 -20.54 19.06
CA TYR A 107 3.36 -21.92 18.63
C TYR A 107 2.05 -22.45 19.19
N LEU A 108 1.80 -22.25 20.49
CA LEU A 108 0.54 -22.66 21.12
C LEU A 108 -0.66 -21.97 20.48
N MET A 109 -0.59 -20.66 20.25
CA MET A 109 -1.67 -19.89 19.61
C MET A 109 -1.87 -20.30 18.15
N ALA A 110 -0.81 -20.64 17.42
CA ALA A 110 -0.91 -21.17 16.06
C ALA A 110 -1.64 -22.51 16.03
N TRP A 111 -1.37 -23.38 17.00
CA TRP A 111 -2.10 -24.63 17.16
C TRP A 111 -3.58 -24.40 17.52
N LEU A 112 -3.87 -23.45 18.43
CA LEU A 112 -5.24 -23.15 18.87
C LEU A 112 -6.09 -22.44 17.82
N LEU A 113 -5.52 -21.49 17.09
CA LEU A 113 -6.25 -20.62 16.16
C LEU A 113 -6.16 -21.05 14.70
N GLY A 114 -5.24 -21.96 14.36
CA GLY A 114 -5.04 -22.48 13.01
C GLY A 114 -4.93 -21.35 11.97
N ASN A 115 -5.64 -21.52 10.85
CA ASN A 115 -5.60 -20.58 9.72
C ASN A 115 -5.99 -19.14 10.08
N ALA A 116 -6.72 -18.92 11.19
CA ALA A 116 -7.02 -17.55 11.62
C ALA A 116 -5.75 -16.77 11.99
N LEU A 117 -4.71 -17.45 12.50
CA LEU A 117 -3.43 -16.84 12.85
C LEU A 117 -2.34 -17.08 11.79
N THR A 118 -2.31 -18.28 11.19
CA THR A 118 -1.19 -18.72 10.35
C THR A 118 -1.27 -18.25 8.91
N ALA A 119 -2.48 -17.97 8.39
CA ALA A 119 -2.67 -17.51 7.02
C ALA A 119 -2.50 -15.99 6.90
N SER A 120 -2.16 -15.53 5.70
CA SER A 120 -2.16 -14.12 5.34
C SER A 120 -3.56 -13.52 5.52
N PRO A 121 -3.69 -12.28 6.04
CA PRO A 121 -2.61 -11.31 6.27
C PRO A 121 -1.99 -11.32 7.68
N VAL A 122 -2.41 -12.22 8.57
CA VAL A 122 -2.01 -12.21 9.99
C VAL A 122 -0.60 -12.76 10.19
N ASP A 123 -0.24 -13.83 9.48
CA ASP A 123 1.13 -14.36 9.38
C ASP A 123 1.84 -14.48 10.74
N TYR A 124 1.20 -15.12 11.74
CA TYR A 124 1.73 -15.29 13.11
C TYR A 124 2.05 -13.96 13.83
N VAL A 125 1.43 -12.86 13.40
CA VAL A 125 1.68 -11.49 13.88
C VAL A 125 3.14 -11.08 13.67
N VAL A 126 3.74 -11.51 12.55
CA VAL A 126 5.11 -11.11 12.18
C VAL A 126 5.24 -9.59 12.09
N THR A 127 6.37 -9.09 12.58
CA THR A 127 6.69 -7.66 12.51
C THR A 127 7.37 -7.36 11.18
N ARG A 128 6.76 -6.51 10.37
CA ARG A 128 7.27 -6.09 9.05
C ARG A 128 6.99 -4.61 8.79
N PRO A 129 7.80 -3.92 7.96
CA PRO A 129 7.53 -2.53 7.63
C PRO A 129 6.15 -2.38 6.98
N GLY A 130 5.38 -1.38 7.40
CA GLY A 130 4.10 -1.06 6.74
C GLY A 130 4.28 -0.31 5.41
N GLY A 131 5.49 0.18 5.15
CA GLY A 131 5.91 0.84 3.93
C GLY A 131 7.43 0.76 3.77
N SER A 132 8.11 1.91 3.66
CA SER A 132 9.57 1.96 3.52
C SER A 132 10.30 1.41 4.76
N GLU A 133 11.37 0.63 4.53
CA GLU A 133 12.29 0.19 5.59
C GLU A 133 12.87 1.35 6.39
N MET A 134 13.15 2.48 5.73
CA MET A 134 13.66 3.69 6.39
C MET A 134 12.63 4.28 7.36
N ASN A 135 11.34 4.27 6.99
CA ASN A 135 10.29 4.76 7.88
C ASN A 135 10.13 3.84 9.10
N ALA A 136 10.22 2.53 8.90
CA ALA A 136 10.23 1.57 10.00
C ALA A 136 11.43 1.79 10.90
N PHE A 137 12.64 1.92 10.35
CA PHE A 137 13.87 2.24 11.09
C PHE A 137 13.71 3.50 11.96
N ILE A 138 13.24 4.60 11.36
CA ILE A 138 13.09 5.89 12.07
C ILE A 138 12.04 5.76 13.17
N ALA A 139 10.89 5.15 12.88
CA ALA A 139 9.81 4.97 13.84
C ALA A 139 10.23 4.10 15.03
N GLU A 140 10.87 2.96 14.78
CA GLU A 140 11.41 2.05 15.81
C GLU A 140 12.43 2.77 16.69
N PHE A 141 13.33 3.56 16.09
CA PHE A 141 14.32 4.32 16.84
C PHE A 141 13.68 5.40 17.72
N ILE A 142 12.81 6.25 17.16
CA ILE A 142 12.20 7.36 17.88
C ILE A 142 11.30 6.84 19.00
N MET A 143 10.44 5.87 18.71
CA MET A 143 9.49 5.36 19.69
C MET A 143 10.20 4.60 20.82
N GLY A 144 11.19 3.78 20.50
CA GLY A 144 12.00 3.10 21.51
C GLY A 144 12.77 4.10 22.40
N PHE A 145 13.35 5.13 21.81
CA PHE A 145 14.06 6.19 22.53
C PHE A 145 13.14 6.98 23.46
N ILE A 146 11.96 7.42 22.97
CA ILE A 146 10.98 8.17 23.77
C ILE A 146 10.47 7.29 24.91
N MET A 147 10.08 6.04 24.63
CA MET A 147 9.57 5.12 25.63
C MET A 147 10.60 4.93 26.74
N MET A 148 11.84 4.60 26.41
CA MET A 148 12.85 4.31 27.42
C MET A 148 13.28 5.57 28.18
N THR A 149 13.34 6.72 27.51
CA THR A 149 13.58 8.01 28.18
C THR A 149 12.49 8.30 29.21
N MET A 150 11.22 8.08 28.85
CA MET A 150 10.09 8.21 29.76
C MET A 150 10.21 7.23 30.93
N VAL A 151 10.43 5.93 30.67
CA VAL A 151 10.53 4.90 31.71
C VAL A 151 11.64 5.23 32.70
N LEU A 152 12.84 5.57 32.24
CA LEU A 152 13.97 5.89 33.13
C LEU A 152 13.73 7.15 33.95
N ASN A 153 13.20 8.22 33.36
CA ASN A 153 12.98 9.48 34.08
C ASN A 153 11.83 9.39 35.08
N VAL A 154 10.71 8.77 34.70
CA VAL A 154 9.53 8.66 35.57
C VAL A 154 9.80 7.68 36.71
N SER A 155 10.38 6.50 36.42
CA SER A 155 10.70 5.50 37.46
C SER A 155 11.68 6.01 38.52
N SER A 156 12.57 6.94 38.14
CA SER A 156 13.54 7.56 39.04
C SER A 156 12.98 8.73 39.85
N SER A 157 11.75 9.17 39.56
CA SER A 157 11.13 10.31 40.24
C SER A 157 10.42 9.86 41.50
N HIS A 158 10.76 10.46 42.65
CA HIS A 158 10.04 10.24 43.91
C HIS A 158 8.55 10.62 43.82
N LYS A 159 8.20 11.63 43.01
CA LYS A 159 6.81 12.10 42.86
C LYS A 159 6.02 11.26 41.87
N TYR A 160 6.65 10.86 40.75
CA TYR A 160 5.95 10.28 39.61
C TYR A 160 6.19 8.77 39.41
N GLY A 161 7.12 8.15 40.14
CA GLY A 161 7.51 6.75 39.95
C GLY A 161 6.37 5.73 40.00
N LYS A 162 5.36 5.98 40.84
CA LYS A 162 4.15 5.12 40.93
C LYS A 162 3.31 5.07 39.65
N TYR A 163 3.45 6.06 38.76
CA TYR A 163 2.69 6.14 37.49
C TYR A 163 3.43 5.49 36.32
N THR A 164 4.69 5.07 36.48
CA THR A 164 5.52 4.53 35.39
C THR A 164 4.79 3.44 34.59
N ARG A 165 4.11 2.52 35.29
CA ARG A 165 3.42 1.37 34.69
C ARG A 165 2.23 1.80 33.82
N ILE A 166 1.40 2.73 34.31
CA ILE A 166 0.25 3.25 33.54
C ILE A 166 0.75 4.03 32.33
N ILE A 167 1.75 4.90 32.50
CA ILE A 167 2.27 5.71 31.39
C ILE A 167 2.92 4.82 30.32
N ALA A 168 3.65 3.77 30.73
CA ALA A 168 4.20 2.78 29.80
C ALA A 168 3.11 2.02 29.03
N ALA A 169 2.04 1.61 29.70
CA ALA A 169 0.91 0.94 29.03
C ALA A 169 0.19 1.87 28.04
N CYS A 170 -0.05 3.13 28.41
CA CYS A 170 -0.60 4.13 27.47
C CYS A 170 0.33 4.36 26.28
N PHE A 171 1.65 4.35 26.50
CA PHE A 171 2.61 4.46 25.40
C PHE A 171 2.52 3.25 24.45
N VAL A 172 2.39 2.04 25.00
CA VAL A 172 2.15 0.83 24.19
C VAL A 172 0.88 0.98 23.35
N THR A 173 -0.25 1.43 23.94
CA THR A 173 -1.49 1.72 23.20
C THR A 173 -1.22 2.64 22.01
N THR A 174 -0.63 3.81 22.28
CA THR A 174 -0.35 4.82 21.25
C THR A 174 0.58 4.27 20.17
N TYR A 175 1.59 3.49 20.56
CA TYR A 175 2.55 2.96 19.60
C TYR A 175 1.93 1.87 18.71
N VAL A 176 1.03 1.03 19.23
CA VAL A 176 0.28 0.10 18.37
C VAL A 176 -0.54 0.87 17.34
N ILE A 177 -1.30 1.88 17.77
CA ILE A 177 -2.21 2.65 16.89
C ILE A 177 -1.45 3.48 15.84
N VAL A 178 -0.37 4.13 16.24
CA VAL A 178 0.36 5.10 15.39
C VAL A 178 1.56 4.45 14.71
N GLY A 179 2.34 3.68 15.46
CA GLY A 179 3.56 3.06 14.97
C GLY A 179 3.34 1.71 14.27
N GLY A 180 2.26 1.00 14.58
CA GLY A 180 1.88 -0.25 13.93
C GLY A 180 1.79 -0.13 12.40
N PRO A 181 1.04 0.83 11.83
CA PRO A 181 0.93 1.00 10.38
C PRO A 181 2.22 1.44 9.69
N VAL A 182 3.17 2.03 10.43
CA VAL A 182 4.44 2.52 9.88
C VAL A 182 5.53 1.45 9.93
N SER A 183 5.67 0.79 11.09
CA SER A 183 6.80 -0.07 11.43
C SER A 183 6.42 -1.51 11.76
N GLY A 184 5.14 -1.83 11.95
CA GLY A 184 4.70 -3.16 12.39
C GLY A 184 4.72 -3.35 13.92
N PHE A 185 5.02 -2.31 14.70
CA PHE A 185 5.07 -2.34 16.17
C PHE A 185 6.13 -3.33 16.70
N GLY A 186 7.40 -3.14 16.33
CA GLY A 186 8.49 -3.99 16.78
C GLY A 186 8.84 -3.75 18.24
N MET A 187 9.61 -2.68 18.53
CA MET A 187 10.22 -2.17 19.77
C MET A 187 10.80 -3.19 20.77
N ASN A 188 10.65 -4.47 20.50
CA ASN A 188 10.87 -5.59 21.38
C ASN A 188 11.46 -6.73 20.55
N PRO A 189 12.78 -6.94 20.64
CA PRO A 189 13.45 -8.00 19.90
C PRO A 189 12.89 -9.40 20.19
N ALA A 190 12.49 -9.70 21.44
CA ALA A 190 11.95 -11.00 21.79
C ALA A 190 10.53 -11.21 21.20
N ARG A 191 9.69 -10.17 21.19
CA ARG A 191 8.38 -10.20 20.51
C ARG A 191 8.55 -10.48 19.01
N SER A 192 9.45 -9.73 18.37
CA SER A 192 9.68 -9.82 16.93
C SER A 192 10.22 -11.20 16.55
N LEU A 193 11.16 -11.73 17.34
CA LEU A 193 11.72 -13.06 17.15
C LEU A 193 10.69 -14.18 17.40
N ALA A 194 9.85 -14.02 18.43
CA ALA A 194 8.81 -15.00 18.78
C ALA A 194 7.81 -15.26 17.65
N SER A 195 7.51 -14.25 16.83
CA SER A 195 6.66 -14.41 15.63
C SER A 195 7.43 -14.80 14.38
N ALA A 196 8.69 -14.36 14.24
CA ALA A 196 9.52 -14.68 13.07
C ALA A 196 9.89 -16.17 13.00
N ILE A 197 10.19 -16.81 14.14
CA ILE A 197 10.58 -18.23 14.19
C ILE A 197 9.46 -19.15 13.66
N PRO A 198 8.21 -19.08 14.16
CA PRO A 198 7.13 -19.93 13.67
C PRO A 198 6.66 -19.59 12.25
N SER A 199 6.72 -18.32 11.85
CA SER A 199 6.29 -17.89 10.49
C SER A 199 7.32 -18.20 9.40
N GLY A 200 8.62 -18.27 9.74
CA GLY A 200 9.70 -18.35 8.76
C GLY A 200 9.92 -17.04 7.99
N ILE A 201 9.30 -15.93 8.41
CA ILE A 201 9.34 -14.64 7.73
C ILE A 201 10.30 -13.70 8.47
N TYR A 202 11.32 -13.21 7.76
CA TYR A 202 12.40 -12.35 8.30
C TYR A 202 12.57 -11.03 7.55
N THR A 203 11.50 -10.52 6.91
CA THR A 203 11.53 -9.27 6.15
C THR A 203 12.02 -8.10 7.01
N SER A 204 13.13 -7.47 6.58
CA SER A 204 13.77 -6.34 7.28
C SER A 204 14.06 -6.61 8.78
N PHE A 205 14.20 -7.89 9.16
CA PHE A 205 14.21 -8.33 10.56
C PHE A 205 15.32 -7.71 11.42
N TRP A 206 16.44 -7.37 10.79
CA TRP A 206 17.56 -6.69 11.44
C TRP A 206 17.14 -5.39 12.12
N ILE A 207 16.15 -4.67 11.58
CA ILE A 207 15.61 -3.43 12.17
C ILE A 207 15.07 -3.74 13.56
N TYR A 208 14.24 -4.77 13.69
CA TYR A 208 13.52 -5.09 14.93
C TYR A 208 14.37 -5.77 16.00
N ILE A 209 15.56 -6.24 15.64
CA ILE A 209 16.55 -6.75 16.59
C ILE A 209 17.50 -5.63 17.04
N ILE A 210 18.08 -4.90 16.09
CA ILE A 210 19.17 -3.97 16.37
C ILE A 210 18.64 -2.60 16.84
N ILE A 211 17.64 -2.04 16.16
CA ILE A 211 17.23 -0.65 16.36
C ILE A 211 16.54 -0.41 17.70
N PRO A 212 15.66 -1.30 18.20
CA PRO A 212 15.16 -1.18 19.56
C PRO A 212 16.27 -1.18 20.61
N ILE A 213 17.31 -2.01 20.45
CA ILE A 213 18.44 -2.05 21.39
C ILE A 213 19.21 -0.72 21.34
N VAL A 214 19.59 -0.27 20.15
CA VAL A 214 20.35 0.98 19.98
C VAL A 214 19.58 2.18 20.52
N SER A 215 18.27 2.28 20.24
CA SER A 215 17.45 3.41 20.68
C SER A 215 17.28 3.48 22.20
N MET A 216 17.02 2.34 22.86
CA MET A 216 16.85 2.30 24.31
C MET A 216 18.18 2.47 25.06
N LEU A 217 19.29 2.00 24.48
CA LEU A 217 20.63 2.30 25.00
C LEU A 217 20.99 3.78 24.85
N ALA A 218 20.66 4.41 23.72
CA ALA A 218 20.86 5.85 23.56
C ALA A 218 20.06 6.65 24.59
N ALA A 219 18.83 6.24 24.90
CA ALA A 219 18.03 6.84 25.97
C ALA A 219 18.67 6.63 27.36
N ALA A 220 19.25 5.45 27.62
CA ALA A 220 19.99 5.18 28.85
C ALA A 220 21.24 6.06 28.98
N GLU A 221 22.00 6.26 27.90
CA GLU A 221 23.16 7.17 27.91
C GLU A 221 22.75 8.62 28.17
N LEU A 222 21.67 9.09 27.53
CA LEU A 222 21.11 10.41 27.80
C LEU A 222 20.74 10.55 29.28
N PHE A 223 20.07 9.55 29.86
CA PHE A 223 19.69 9.55 31.27
C PHE A 223 20.91 9.60 32.20
N LEU A 224 21.96 8.82 31.93
CA LEU A 224 23.21 8.84 32.69
C LEU A 224 23.93 10.19 32.58
N TYR A 225 23.99 10.76 31.38
CA TYR A 225 24.56 12.09 31.16
C TYR A 225 23.81 13.15 31.97
N GLN A 226 22.47 13.15 31.92
CA GLN A 226 21.63 14.06 32.70
C GLN A 226 21.81 13.87 34.22
N THR A 227 21.95 12.63 34.69
CA THR A 227 22.13 12.32 36.11
C THR A 227 23.51 12.75 36.62
N LYS A 228 24.58 12.46 35.85
CA LYS A 228 25.94 12.97 36.14
C LYS A 228 25.97 14.49 36.15
N ARG A 229 25.33 15.14 35.17
CA ARG A 229 25.24 16.59 35.10
C ARG A 229 24.46 17.17 36.28
N LYS A 230 23.37 16.54 36.73
CA LYS A 230 22.64 16.96 37.96
C LYS A 230 23.48 16.79 39.22
N LEU A 231 24.29 15.73 39.33
CA LEU A 231 25.21 15.56 40.46
C LEU A 231 26.29 16.66 40.47
N ASN A 232 26.84 17.01 39.29
CA ASN A 232 27.80 18.10 39.15
C ASN A 232 27.16 19.50 39.34
N MET A 233 25.91 19.67 38.91
CA MET A 233 25.13 20.91 39.07
C MET A 233 24.53 21.05 40.47
N LYS A 234 24.48 20.02 41.33
CA LYS A 234 24.08 20.17 42.75
C LYS A 234 25.06 21.05 43.56
N ARG A 235 26.16 21.53 42.96
CA ARG A 235 27.01 22.64 43.46
C ARG A 235 26.57 24.04 43.02
N SER A 236 25.52 24.21 42.21
CA SER A 236 24.97 25.53 41.85
C SER A 236 23.47 25.43 41.51
N PHE A 237 22.65 26.20 42.22
CA PHE A 237 21.20 26.10 42.23
C PHE A 237 20.54 26.75 40.99
N LYS A 238 19.38 26.18 40.60
CA LYS A 238 18.27 26.71 39.76
C LYS A 238 18.19 26.32 38.28
N TYR A 239 16.93 26.37 37.83
CA TYR A 239 16.32 26.18 36.50
C TYR A 239 15.97 24.72 36.14
N HIS A 240 14.69 24.33 36.15
CA HIS A 240 13.48 24.76 35.41
C HIS A 240 13.14 23.75 34.30
N TRP A 241 11.84 23.46 34.24
CA TRP A 241 11.15 22.46 33.43
C TRP A 241 11.35 22.68 31.93
N LEU A 242 11.92 21.69 31.22
CA LEU A 242 12.01 21.69 29.76
C LEU A 242 12.05 20.26 29.15
N ILE A 243 11.27 19.31 29.69
CA ILE A 243 11.13 17.96 29.07
C ILE A 243 9.66 17.51 29.08
N LEU A 244 8.75 18.39 28.66
CA LEU A 244 7.36 18.03 28.37
C LEU A 244 6.85 18.62 27.04
N ILE A 245 7.73 18.76 26.05
CA ILE A 245 7.32 19.00 24.66
C ILE A 245 8.13 18.08 23.75
N VAL A 246 7.68 16.84 23.61
CA VAL A 246 7.75 16.13 22.32
C VAL A 246 6.44 15.37 22.16
N PRO A 247 5.42 16.05 21.64
CA PRO A 247 4.78 15.54 20.44
C PRO A 247 4.86 16.52 19.26
N ALA A 248 5.77 17.51 19.30
CA ALA A 248 5.82 18.57 18.28
C ALA A 248 7.12 18.62 17.44
N LEU A 249 8.07 17.70 17.64
CA LEU A 249 9.30 17.63 16.84
C LEU A 249 9.39 16.29 16.13
N PHE A 250 8.56 16.15 15.09
CA PHE A 250 8.78 15.49 13.79
C PHE A 250 7.42 15.30 13.08
N PHE A 251 6.72 16.41 12.85
CA PHE A 251 5.87 16.57 11.67
C PHE A 251 6.40 17.75 10.85
N SER A 252 7.68 17.68 10.50
CA SER A 252 8.10 18.13 9.18
C SER A 252 8.01 16.89 8.30
N THR A 253 6.78 16.47 7.98
CA THR A 253 6.59 15.74 6.74
C THR A 253 6.86 16.78 5.65
N ALA A 254 8.10 16.85 5.18
CA ALA A 254 8.25 17.03 3.74
C ALA A 254 7.52 15.83 3.13
N GLY A 255 6.19 15.94 3.00
CA GLY A 255 5.35 14.82 2.61
C GLY A 255 5.94 14.22 1.36
N PHE A 256 6.15 12.91 1.37
CA PHE A 256 6.48 12.19 0.14
C PHE A 256 5.37 12.51 -0.84
N GLY A 257 5.72 13.00 -2.03
CA GLY A 257 4.70 13.26 -3.05
C GLY A 257 3.98 11.95 -3.37
N GLN A 258 2.66 12.00 -3.49
CA GLN A 258 1.80 10.86 -3.77
C GLN A 258 0.81 11.20 -4.87
N ALA A 259 0.43 10.16 -5.62
CA ALA A 259 -0.67 10.22 -6.57
C ALA A 259 -1.99 10.49 -5.83
N LYS A 260 -2.68 11.54 -6.27
CA LYS A 260 -4.00 11.94 -5.76
C LYS A 260 -5.11 11.44 -6.64
N ARG A 261 -4.95 11.51 -7.96
CA ARG A 261 -5.95 10.99 -8.89
C ARG A 261 -5.33 10.60 -10.22
N VAL A 262 -5.97 9.65 -10.89
CA VAL A 262 -5.80 9.51 -12.34
C VAL A 262 -6.67 10.59 -12.99
N GLU A 263 -6.05 11.52 -13.68
CA GLU A 263 -6.75 12.65 -14.30
C GLU A 263 -7.36 12.26 -15.63
N ALA A 264 -6.61 11.54 -16.46
CA ALA A 264 -7.04 11.10 -17.78
C ALA A 264 -6.21 9.89 -18.26
N VAL A 265 -6.81 9.07 -19.12
CA VAL A 265 -6.11 8.03 -19.87
C VAL A 265 -5.92 8.51 -21.29
N GLY A 266 -4.66 8.66 -21.71
CA GLY A 266 -4.27 9.21 -23.00
C GLY A 266 -3.99 8.13 -24.03
N MET A 267 -4.39 8.37 -25.28
CA MET A 267 -4.20 7.47 -26.43
C MET A 267 -3.72 8.26 -27.64
N THR A 268 -2.88 7.64 -28.45
CA THR A 268 -2.41 8.24 -29.71
C THR A 268 -3.34 7.82 -30.84
N VAL A 269 -3.95 8.78 -31.54
CA VAL A 269 -4.92 8.49 -32.61
C VAL A 269 -4.35 8.84 -33.98
N GLU A 270 -4.77 8.09 -35.00
CA GLU A 270 -4.35 8.35 -36.37
C GLU A 270 -5.13 9.52 -36.97
N ASN A 271 -6.43 9.62 -36.67
CA ASN A 271 -7.30 10.67 -37.19
C ASN A 271 -8.23 11.21 -36.10
N MET A 272 -7.97 12.44 -35.67
CA MET A 272 -8.68 13.06 -34.54
C MET A 272 -10.20 13.13 -34.77
N GLU A 273 -10.65 13.50 -35.97
CA GLU A 273 -12.09 13.67 -36.25
C GLU A 273 -12.81 12.32 -36.20
N ARG A 274 -12.21 11.26 -36.74
CA ARG A 274 -12.76 9.90 -36.69
C ARG A 274 -12.90 9.41 -35.25
N SER A 275 -11.85 9.55 -34.45
CA SER A 275 -11.84 9.09 -33.05
C SER A 275 -12.82 9.90 -32.19
N VAL A 276 -12.81 11.24 -32.30
CA VAL A 276 -13.76 12.10 -31.56
C VAL A 276 -15.21 11.77 -31.93
N ASN A 277 -15.50 11.54 -33.22
CA ASN A 277 -16.85 11.15 -33.64
C ASN A 277 -17.26 9.80 -33.05
N PHE A 278 -16.37 8.81 -33.01
CA PHE A 278 -16.67 7.53 -32.40
C PHE A 278 -16.95 7.67 -30.90
N TYR A 279 -16.04 8.27 -30.13
CA TYR A 279 -16.23 8.44 -28.69
C TYR A 279 -17.48 9.28 -28.37
N ASN A 280 -17.76 10.34 -29.14
CA ASN A 280 -18.94 11.18 -28.92
C ASN A 280 -20.26 10.52 -29.33
N LYS A 281 -20.35 9.98 -30.55
CA LYS A 281 -21.60 9.49 -31.12
C LYS A 281 -21.93 8.06 -30.73
N VAL A 282 -20.92 7.22 -30.49
CA VAL A 282 -21.11 5.79 -30.17
C VAL A 282 -21.06 5.57 -28.66
N LEU A 283 -20.09 6.18 -27.97
CA LEU A 283 -19.84 5.93 -26.54
C LEU A 283 -20.29 7.08 -25.62
N ALA A 284 -20.97 8.10 -26.18
CA ALA A 284 -21.54 9.23 -25.47
C ALA A 284 -20.55 10.11 -24.68
N PHE A 285 -19.27 10.13 -25.06
CA PHE A 285 -18.29 11.05 -24.48
C PHE A 285 -18.55 12.49 -24.90
N GLU A 286 -18.34 13.44 -24.00
CA GLU A 286 -18.44 14.87 -24.26
C GLU A 286 -17.05 15.45 -24.57
N LYS A 287 -16.89 16.16 -25.69
CA LYS A 287 -15.65 16.88 -25.98
C LYS A 287 -15.53 18.11 -25.06
N ILE A 288 -14.44 18.19 -24.29
CA ILE A 288 -14.23 19.26 -23.30
C ILE A 288 -13.28 20.33 -23.81
N SER A 289 -12.19 19.95 -24.45
CA SER A 289 -11.25 20.92 -25.03
C SER A 289 -10.46 20.32 -26.18
N GLU A 290 -9.91 21.19 -27.01
CA GLU A 290 -8.97 20.87 -28.07
C GLU A 290 -7.83 21.89 -28.02
N ASN A 291 -6.59 21.42 -28.09
CA ASN A 291 -5.41 22.25 -28.13
C ASN A 291 -4.49 21.80 -29.25
N ARG A 292 -3.74 22.75 -29.82
CA ARG A 292 -2.68 22.50 -30.79
C ARG A 292 -1.35 22.98 -30.21
N SER A 293 -0.32 22.16 -30.28
CA SER A 293 1.02 22.47 -29.80
C SER A 293 2.05 22.12 -30.88
N GLU A 294 3.00 23.01 -31.15
CA GLU A 294 4.09 22.75 -32.09
C GLU A 294 5.10 21.77 -31.47
N VAL A 295 5.53 20.78 -32.25
CA VAL A 295 6.50 19.77 -31.83
C VAL A 295 7.91 20.14 -32.28
N ASN A 296 8.05 20.74 -33.47
CA ASN A 296 9.33 21.23 -33.98
C ASN A 296 9.15 22.47 -34.88
N ALA A 297 10.25 23.16 -35.16
CA ALA A 297 10.29 24.35 -36.02
C ALA A 297 9.97 24.07 -37.50
N GLU A 298 9.88 22.80 -37.89
CA GLU A 298 9.59 22.35 -39.26
C GLU A 298 8.08 22.19 -39.50
N GLY A 299 7.25 22.65 -38.57
CA GLY A 299 5.79 22.72 -38.72
C GLY A 299 5.03 21.47 -38.26
N SER A 300 5.70 20.48 -37.65
CA SER A 300 5.00 19.36 -37.01
C SER A 300 4.30 19.83 -35.74
N TYR A 301 3.10 19.30 -35.49
CA TYR A 301 2.29 19.68 -34.33
C TYR A 301 1.51 18.49 -33.80
N THR A 302 1.14 18.57 -32.52
CA THR A 302 0.16 17.69 -31.89
C THR A 302 -1.18 18.39 -31.78
N ARG A 303 -2.26 17.67 -32.06
CA ARG A 303 -3.62 18.03 -31.63
C ARG A 303 -3.99 17.15 -30.45
N THR A 304 -4.40 17.77 -29.36
CA THR A 304 -4.81 17.07 -28.15
C THR A 304 -6.26 17.41 -27.84
N VAL A 305 -7.14 16.41 -27.81
CA VAL A 305 -8.56 16.56 -27.47
C VAL A 305 -8.85 15.83 -26.17
N ARG A 306 -9.41 16.54 -25.20
CA ARG A 306 -9.89 15.94 -23.94
C ARG A 306 -11.37 15.65 -24.05
N MET A 307 -11.77 14.42 -23.74
CA MET A 307 -13.17 13.99 -23.74
C MET A 307 -13.56 13.40 -22.39
N LYS A 308 -14.82 13.59 -21.99
CA LYS A 308 -15.35 13.23 -20.68
C LYS A 308 -16.46 12.19 -20.80
N LEU A 309 -16.48 11.20 -19.93
CA LEU A 309 -17.63 10.32 -19.71
C LEU A 309 -17.84 10.17 -18.21
N GLY A 310 -19.04 10.48 -17.72
CA GLY A 310 -19.28 10.50 -16.27
C GLY A 310 -18.43 11.59 -15.62
N ASP A 311 -17.52 11.20 -14.73
CA ASP A 311 -16.54 12.10 -14.11
C ASP A 311 -15.11 11.89 -14.65
N GLU A 312 -14.92 10.88 -15.49
CA GLU A 312 -13.62 10.44 -15.99
C GLU A 312 -13.30 11.01 -17.37
N MET A 313 -12.01 11.10 -17.66
CA MET A 313 -11.50 11.73 -18.87
C MET A 313 -10.61 10.79 -19.68
N ILE A 314 -10.68 10.94 -20.99
CA ILE A 314 -9.64 10.48 -21.93
C ILE A 314 -8.98 11.68 -22.60
N GLU A 315 -7.76 11.47 -23.08
CA GLU A 315 -7.01 12.45 -23.86
C GLU A 315 -6.54 11.82 -25.18
N LEU A 316 -7.09 12.27 -26.30
CA LEU A 316 -6.68 11.80 -27.62
C LEU A 316 -5.57 12.71 -28.13
N THR A 317 -4.48 12.14 -28.66
CA THR A 317 -3.37 12.90 -29.24
C THR A 317 -3.11 12.45 -30.68
N GLU A 318 -3.26 13.37 -31.63
CA GLU A 318 -2.90 13.18 -33.04
C GLU A 318 -1.58 13.90 -33.33
N TYR A 319 -0.65 13.23 -34.01
CA TYR A 319 0.61 13.82 -34.48
C TYR A 319 0.54 14.11 -35.97
N ASN A 320 0.91 15.32 -36.38
CA ASN A 320 0.88 15.76 -37.77
C ASN A 320 2.31 16.11 -38.26
N PRO A 321 2.72 15.73 -39.49
CA PRO A 321 1.91 15.19 -40.60
C PRO A 321 1.70 13.68 -40.60
N SER A 322 2.40 12.93 -39.75
CA SER A 322 2.28 11.46 -39.71
C SER A 322 1.91 10.98 -38.33
N ALA A 323 0.79 10.26 -38.27
CA ALA A 323 0.59 9.23 -37.26
C ALA A 323 1.79 8.26 -37.31
N GLY A 324 2.21 7.74 -36.17
CA GLY A 324 3.26 6.72 -36.11
C GLY A 324 2.74 5.37 -36.62
N ARG A 325 3.34 4.29 -36.16
CA ARG A 325 2.98 2.95 -36.65
C ARG A 325 1.61 2.51 -36.10
N PRO A 326 0.77 1.81 -36.89
CA PRO A 326 -0.51 1.28 -36.42
C PRO A 326 -0.30 0.15 -35.42
N VAL A 327 -1.32 -0.16 -34.62
CA VAL A 327 -1.30 -1.31 -33.70
C VAL A 327 -0.95 -2.59 -34.48
N PRO A 328 0.01 -3.42 -34.02
CA PRO A 328 0.37 -4.66 -34.71
C PRO A 328 -0.85 -5.58 -34.84
N ALA A 329 -1.12 -6.07 -36.05
CA ALA A 329 -2.26 -6.93 -36.33
C ALA A 329 -2.24 -8.27 -35.56
N ASP A 330 -1.07 -8.69 -35.09
CA ASP A 330 -0.85 -9.90 -34.30
C ASP A 330 -0.78 -9.62 -32.78
N MET A 331 -1.18 -8.42 -32.34
CA MET A 331 -1.29 -8.08 -30.92
C MET A 331 -2.33 -8.94 -30.22
N LYS A 332 -2.04 -9.33 -28.98
CA LYS A 332 -2.93 -10.17 -28.15
C LYS A 332 -3.17 -9.52 -26.80
N SER A 333 -4.30 -9.86 -26.17
CA SER A 333 -4.65 -9.35 -24.84
C SER A 333 -3.70 -9.78 -23.71
N ASN A 334 -2.83 -10.76 -23.93
CA ASN A 334 -1.79 -11.14 -22.98
C ASN A 334 -0.43 -10.48 -23.24
N ASP A 335 -0.27 -9.71 -24.32
CA ASP A 335 0.97 -8.96 -24.56
C ASP A 335 1.16 -7.90 -23.47
N VAL A 336 2.40 -7.63 -23.07
CA VAL A 336 2.70 -6.70 -21.96
C VAL A 336 2.34 -5.26 -22.34
N TYR A 337 2.43 -4.91 -23.62
CA TYR A 337 2.03 -3.59 -24.11
C TYR A 337 0.51 -3.47 -24.35
N PHE A 338 -0.27 -4.49 -24.01
CA PHE A 338 -1.72 -4.40 -23.97
C PHE A 338 -2.15 -3.40 -22.89
N GLN A 339 -3.06 -2.50 -23.26
CA GLN A 339 -3.71 -1.58 -22.35
C GLN A 339 -5.12 -1.28 -22.87
N HIS A 340 -6.10 -1.22 -21.95
CA HIS A 340 -7.46 -0.80 -22.29
C HIS A 340 -8.06 0.13 -21.23
N ILE A 341 -9.21 0.73 -21.55
CA ILE A 341 -10.11 1.34 -20.55
C ILE A 341 -11.40 0.53 -20.42
N ALA A 342 -11.87 0.37 -19.18
CA ALA A 342 -13.14 -0.27 -18.87
C ALA A 342 -14.25 0.76 -18.71
N ILE A 343 -15.12 0.84 -19.72
CA ILE A 343 -16.27 1.74 -19.79
C ILE A 343 -17.46 1.09 -19.11
N VAL A 344 -17.94 1.72 -18.05
CA VAL A 344 -19.05 1.19 -17.27
C VAL A 344 -20.37 1.43 -17.98
N VAL A 345 -21.18 0.38 -18.09
CA VAL A 345 -22.51 0.44 -18.70
C VAL A 345 -23.59 0.04 -17.71
N SER A 346 -24.77 0.68 -17.82
CA SER A 346 -25.94 0.33 -17.02
C SER A 346 -26.68 -0.91 -17.53
N ASP A 347 -26.51 -1.25 -18.81
CA ASP A 347 -27.16 -2.36 -19.49
C ASP A 347 -26.22 -2.90 -20.58
N MET A 348 -25.62 -4.06 -20.34
CA MET A 348 -24.64 -4.66 -21.23
C MET A 348 -25.22 -5.00 -22.59
N ASP A 349 -26.47 -5.50 -22.65
CA ASP A 349 -27.06 -5.96 -23.90
C ASP A 349 -27.42 -4.78 -24.83
N LYS A 350 -27.93 -3.68 -24.25
CA LYS A 350 -28.14 -2.44 -25.01
C LYS A 350 -26.84 -1.81 -25.48
N ALA A 351 -25.81 -1.76 -24.63
CA ALA A 351 -24.52 -1.20 -25.01
C ALA A 351 -23.86 -2.03 -26.12
N TYR A 352 -23.91 -3.36 -26.02
CA TYR A 352 -23.43 -4.25 -27.07
C TYR A 352 -24.20 -4.09 -28.39
N ALA A 353 -25.52 -3.87 -28.34
CA ALA A 353 -26.32 -3.58 -29.54
C ALA A 353 -25.91 -2.26 -30.22
N VAL A 354 -25.58 -1.23 -29.44
CA VAL A 354 -25.03 0.03 -29.97
C VAL A 354 -23.71 -0.23 -30.69
N LEU A 355 -22.80 -1.01 -30.10
CA LEU A 355 -21.51 -1.35 -30.74
C LEU A 355 -21.69 -2.14 -32.03
N LYS A 356 -22.58 -3.15 -32.05
CA LYS A 356 -22.89 -3.90 -33.29
C LYS A 356 -23.39 -3.02 -34.41
N LYS A 357 -24.31 -2.08 -34.10
CA LYS A 357 -24.88 -1.17 -35.10
C LYS A 357 -23.82 -0.24 -35.71
N ASN A 358 -22.81 0.11 -34.94
CA ASN A 358 -21.73 1.01 -35.36
C ASN A 358 -20.46 0.26 -35.83
N MET A 359 -20.56 -1.05 -36.09
CA MET A 359 -19.50 -1.88 -36.66
C MET A 359 -18.17 -1.83 -35.89
N ALA A 360 -18.20 -1.71 -34.56
CA ALA A 360 -16.99 -1.80 -33.76
C ALA A 360 -16.34 -3.19 -33.95
N SER A 361 -15.03 -3.22 -34.24
CA SER A 361 -14.29 -4.48 -34.38
C SER A 361 -14.24 -5.19 -33.02
N GLN A 362 -14.50 -6.50 -33.00
CA GLN A 362 -14.67 -7.26 -31.75
C GLN A 362 -13.42 -8.06 -31.42
N ILE A 363 -13.06 -8.09 -30.14
CA ILE A 363 -12.02 -8.97 -29.59
C ILE A 363 -12.70 -10.20 -28.99
N SER A 364 -13.65 -9.96 -28.06
CA SER A 364 -14.52 -11.00 -27.54
C SER A 364 -15.59 -11.36 -28.57
N LYS A 365 -16.02 -12.63 -28.61
CA LYS A 365 -17.11 -13.04 -29.51
C LYS A 365 -18.46 -12.43 -29.12
N MET A 366 -18.71 -12.31 -27.81
CA MET A 366 -19.92 -11.77 -27.22
C MET A 366 -19.63 -11.31 -25.77
N PRO A 367 -20.56 -10.59 -25.11
CA PRO A 367 -20.39 -10.25 -23.71
C PRO A 367 -20.35 -11.50 -22.83
N GLU A 368 -19.28 -11.63 -22.05
CA GLU A 368 -19.03 -12.75 -21.16
C GLU A 368 -19.45 -12.41 -19.73
N THR A 369 -19.88 -13.41 -18.96
CA THR A 369 -20.22 -13.25 -17.54
C THR A 369 -19.21 -13.99 -16.69
N ILE A 370 -18.54 -13.29 -15.77
CA ILE A 370 -17.57 -13.92 -14.88
C ILE A 370 -18.32 -14.90 -13.95
N PRO A 371 -17.86 -16.17 -13.86
CA PRO A 371 -18.59 -17.22 -13.16
C PRO A 371 -18.67 -16.97 -11.65
N LEU A 372 -19.74 -17.47 -11.03
CA LEU A 372 -19.98 -17.33 -9.59
C LEU A 372 -18.88 -17.95 -8.71
N SER A 373 -18.12 -18.91 -9.25
CA SER A 373 -16.96 -19.49 -8.57
C SER A 373 -15.84 -18.48 -8.29
N ASN A 374 -15.79 -17.37 -9.04
CA ASN A 374 -14.87 -16.27 -8.78
C ASN A 374 -15.56 -15.25 -7.86
N ALA A 375 -15.47 -15.45 -6.54
CA ALA A 375 -16.16 -14.62 -5.56
C ALA A 375 -15.84 -13.11 -5.70
N ALA A 376 -14.63 -12.74 -6.15
CA ALA A 376 -14.22 -11.35 -6.31
C ALA A 376 -14.99 -10.66 -7.44
N ALA A 377 -15.10 -11.31 -8.61
CA ALA A 377 -15.68 -10.73 -9.82
C ALA A 377 -17.01 -11.37 -10.26
N ALA A 378 -17.60 -12.25 -9.44
CA ALA A 378 -18.81 -13.00 -9.74
C ALA A 378 -19.95 -12.11 -10.28
N GLY A 379 -20.49 -12.50 -11.43
CA GLY A 379 -21.63 -11.84 -12.08
C GLY A 379 -21.30 -10.54 -12.81
N ILE A 380 -20.06 -10.06 -12.75
CA ILE A 380 -19.60 -8.96 -13.63
C ILE A 380 -19.68 -9.45 -15.07
N ARG A 381 -20.19 -8.60 -15.96
CA ARG A 381 -20.19 -8.87 -17.40
C ARG A 381 -19.17 -7.97 -18.08
N ALA A 382 -18.42 -8.52 -19.02
CA ALA A 382 -17.36 -7.81 -19.74
C ALA A 382 -17.42 -8.09 -21.25
N PHE A 383 -16.97 -7.16 -22.07
CA PHE A 383 -16.88 -7.31 -23.51
C PHE A 383 -15.72 -6.48 -24.09
N TYR A 384 -14.74 -7.13 -24.72
CA TYR A 384 -13.59 -6.46 -25.33
C TYR A 384 -13.84 -6.18 -26.82
N PHE A 385 -13.48 -4.97 -27.25
CA PHE A 385 -13.65 -4.49 -28.62
C PHE A 385 -12.58 -3.43 -28.93
N HIS A 386 -12.49 -3.05 -30.21
CA HIS A 386 -11.60 -1.99 -30.64
C HIS A 386 -12.32 -0.68 -30.95
N ASP A 387 -11.64 0.43 -30.73
CA ASP A 387 -11.98 1.72 -31.32
C ASP A 387 -11.56 1.78 -32.82
N PRO A 388 -11.83 2.89 -33.54
CA PRO A 388 -11.45 3.05 -34.94
C PRO A 388 -9.94 3.04 -35.23
N ASP A 389 -9.09 3.24 -34.22
CA ASP A 389 -7.64 3.25 -34.33
C ASP A 389 -7.02 1.92 -33.84
N HIS A 390 -7.85 0.91 -33.55
CA HIS A 390 -7.47 -0.39 -33.00
C HIS A 390 -6.96 -0.38 -31.55
N HIS A 391 -7.29 0.65 -30.76
CA HIS A 391 -7.12 0.61 -29.30
C HIS A 391 -8.09 -0.38 -28.68
N ASP A 392 -7.64 -1.15 -27.68
CA ASP A 392 -8.51 -2.04 -26.93
C ASP A 392 -9.39 -1.26 -25.94
N LEU A 393 -10.67 -1.61 -25.92
CA LEU A 393 -11.67 -1.07 -25.01
C LEU A 393 -12.46 -2.22 -24.39
N GLU A 394 -12.95 -2.00 -23.17
CA GLU A 394 -13.85 -2.92 -22.48
C GLU A 394 -15.18 -2.22 -22.18
N LEU A 395 -16.30 -2.88 -22.45
CA LEU A 395 -17.54 -2.59 -21.73
C LEU A 395 -17.58 -3.44 -20.47
N ILE A 396 -17.93 -2.84 -19.33
CA ILE A 396 -18.07 -3.55 -18.07
C ILE A 396 -19.41 -3.22 -17.40
N TYR A 397 -20.11 -4.25 -16.94
CA TYR A 397 -21.35 -4.13 -16.17
C TYR A 397 -21.15 -4.74 -14.78
N PHE A 398 -21.52 -3.99 -13.74
CA PHE A 398 -21.44 -4.42 -12.36
C PHE A 398 -22.82 -4.79 -11.80
N PRO A 399 -23.05 -6.04 -11.37
CA PRO A 399 -24.28 -6.39 -10.65
C PRO A 399 -24.30 -5.70 -9.26
N GLN A 400 -25.48 -5.72 -8.62
CA GLN A 400 -25.65 -5.12 -7.30
C GLN A 400 -24.61 -5.66 -6.29
N GLY A 401 -23.95 -4.75 -5.58
CA GLY A 401 -22.89 -5.08 -4.62
C GLY A 401 -21.50 -5.29 -5.23
N LYS A 402 -21.33 -5.13 -6.54
CA LYS A 402 -20.03 -5.11 -7.24
C LYS A 402 -19.69 -3.72 -7.77
N GLY A 403 -18.39 -3.48 -7.98
CA GLY A 403 -17.88 -2.21 -8.46
C GLY A 403 -18.03 -1.06 -7.45
N GLN A 404 -17.80 0.17 -7.91
CA GLN A 404 -18.03 1.35 -7.08
C GLN A 404 -19.53 1.62 -6.91
N PRO A 405 -20.00 2.07 -5.72
CA PRO A 405 -21.42 2.34 -5.49
C PRO A 405 -22.05 3.30 -6.51
N LYS A 406 -21.27 4.25 -7.05
CA LYS A 406 -21.77 5.21 -8.05
C LYS A 406 -22.26 4.57 -9.35
N TRP A 407 -21.77 3.38 -9.70
CA TRP A 407 -22.19 2.66 -10.92
C TRP A 407 -23.62 2.14 -10.85
N GLN A 408 -24.19 2.05 -9.64
CA GLN A 408 -25.58 1.67 -9.45
C GLN A 408 -26.55 2.84 -9.66
N ASN A 409 -26.04 4.09 -9.67
CA ASN A 409 -26.85 5.26 -10.00
C ASN A 409 -26.67 5.63 -11.47
N THR A 410 -27.58 5.16 -12.32
CA THR A 410 -27.45 5.29 -13.77
C THR A 410 -27.92 6.64 -14.30
N ASN A 411 -28.83 7.33 -13.58
CA ASN A 411 -29.51 8.55 -14.04
C ASN A 411 -30.07 8.42 -15.48
N GLY A 412 -30.53 7.21 -15.86
CA GLY A 412 -31.04 6.93 -17.21
C GLY A 412 -29.99 6.88 -18.33
N LYS A 413 -28.69 7.01 -18.01
CA LYS A 413 -27.59 6.93 -18.97
C LYS A 413 -27.20 5.47 -19.24
N LEU A 414 -26.81 5.18 -20.48
CA LEU A 414 -26.31 3.86 -20.88
C LEU A 414 -24.83 3.69 -20.55
N PHE A 415 -24.00 4.65 -20.99
CA PHE A 415 -22.57 4.73 -20.67
C PHE A 415 -22.38 5.66 -19.48
N LEU A 416 -21.75 5.16 -18.42
CA LEU A 416 -21.77 5.81 -17.09
C LEU A 416 -20.47 6.55 -16.76
N GLY A 417 -19.33 6.01 -17.18
CA GLY A 417 -18.00 6.50 -16.82
C GLY A 417 -16.92 5.48 -17.13
N ILE A 418 -15.71 5.72 -16.64
CA ILE A 418 -14.58 4.79 -16.76
C ILE A 418 -14.26 4.22 -15.38
N ASP A 419 -14.28 2.89 -15.23
CA ASP A 419 -13.93 2.30 -13.94
C ASP A 419 -12.42 2.31 -13.72
N HIS A 420 -11.67 1.83 -14.71
CA HIS A 420 -10.23 1.70 -14.65
C HIS A 420 -9.60 1.68 -16.04
N THR A 421 -8.28 1.86 -16.08
CA THR A 421 -7.43 1.41 -17.18
C THR A 421 -6.69 0.15 -16.75
N ALA A 422 -6.75 -0.91 -17.57
CA ALA A 422 -6.04 -2.15 -17.27
C ALA A 422 -4.78 -2.23 -18.12
N ILE A 423 -3.69 -2.74 -17.53
CA ILE A 423 -2.37 -2.85 -18.16
C ILE A 423 -1.84 -4.28 -18.06
N GLY A 424 -1.25 -4.76 -19.15
CA GLY A 424 -0.51 -6.03 -19.17
C GLY A 424 0.78 -5.90 -18.36
N ILE A 425 1.05 -6.85 -17.45
CA ILE A 425 2.24 -6.82 -16.61
C ILE A 425 2.93 -8.17 -16.52
N THR A 426 4.23 -8.16 -16.24
CA THR A 426 5.00 -9.40 -16.03
C THR A 426 4.92 -9.90 -14.59
N SER A 427 4.74 -9.02 -13.61
CA SER A 427 4.72 -9.36 -12.18
C SER A 427 3.95 -8.38 -11.33
N THR A 428 2.87 -8.84 -10.69
CA THR A 428 2.06 -8.04 -9.76
C THR A 428 2.91 -7.45 -8.64
N GLU A 429 3.90 -8.18 -8.13
CA GLU A 429 4.77 -7.68 -7.05
C GLU A 429 5.62 -6.48 -7.49
N LYS A 430 6.25 -6.56 -8.67
CA LYS A 430 7.06 -5.45 -9.21
C LYS A 430 6.19 -4.22 -9.48
N SER A 431 5.02 -4.42 -10.08
CA SER A 431 4.09 -3.32 -10.38
C SER A 431 3.48 -2.74 -9.11
N LEU A 432 3.19 -3.55 -8.08
CA LEU A 432 2.79 -3.05 -6.75
C LEU A 432 3.88 -2.21 -6.10
N ASN A 433 5.16 -2.59 -6.23
CA ASN A 433 6.22 -1.75 -5.71
C ASN A 433 6.22 -0.36 -6.35
N PHE A 434 6.02 -0.28 -7.67
CA PHE A 434 5.94 1.01 -8.36
C PHE A 434 4.66 1.78 -8.01
N TYR A 435 3.48 1.23 -8.27
CA TYR A 435 2.22 1.97 -8.11
C TYR A 435 1.82 2.18 -6.66
N LYS A 436 1.93 1.15 -5.80
CA LYS A 436 1.54 1.28 -4.39
C LYS A 436 2.65 1.91 -3.56
N ASN A 437 3.86 1.36 -3.60
CA ASN A 437 4.91 1.82 -2.67
C ASN A 437 5.55 3.15 -3.11
N LEU A 438 5.77 3.37 -4.41
CA LEU A 438 6.34 4.61 -4.92
C LEU A 438 5.28 5.68 -5.19
N LEU A 439 4.27 5.39 -5.99
CA LEU A 439 3.24 6.39 -6.35
C LEU A 439 2.17 6.60 -5.27
N GLY A 440 1.91 5.64 -4.39
CA GLY A 440 0.93 5.77 -3.32
C GLY A 440 -0.50 5.34 -3.69
N PHE A 441 -0.68 4.50 -4.71
CA PHE A 441 -1.99 3.90 -5.01
C PHE A 441 -2.37 2.86 -3.95
N ASP A 442 -3.66 2.77 -3.64
CA ASP A 442 -4.21 1.71 -2.80
C ASP A 442 -4.53 0.46 -3.62
N ARG A 443 -4.08 -0.71 -3.17
CA ARG A 443 -4.57 -2.01 -3.66
C ARG A 443 -6.00 -2.23 -3.14
N LYS A 444 -6.97 -2.42 -4.03
CA LYS A 444 -8.39 -2.58 -3.70
C LYS A 444 -8.87 -4.03 -3.68
N GLY A 445 -8.19 -4.93 -4.37
CA GLY A 445 -8.50 -6.35 -4.33
C GLY A 445 -7.86 -7.12 -5.46
N ASP A 446 -8.13 -8.42 -5.46
CA ASP A 446 -7.57 -9.38 -6.40
C ASP A 446 -8.66 -10.31 -6.93
N SER A 447 -8.48 -10.74 -8.17
CA SER A 447 -9.34 -11.70 -8.84
C SER A 447 -8.48 -12.68 -9.64
N TRP A 448 -8.92 -13.93 -9.73
CA TRP A 448 -8.29 -14.94 -10.58
C TRP A 448 -9.27 -15.39 -11.63
N ASN A 449 -9.05 -14.91 -12.86
CA ASN A 449 -9.89 -15.26 -13.98
C ASN A 449 -9.25 -16.44 -14.73
N LYS A 450 -10.07 -17.43 -15.07
CA LYS A 450 -9.70 -18.65 -15.79
C LYS A 450 -10.94 -19.29 -16.40
N GLY A 451 -10.75 -20.24 -17.30
CA GLY A 451 -11.86 -21.01 -17.90
C GLY A 451 -12.30 -20.45 -19.24
N MET A 452 -13.41 -20.98 -19.76
CA MET A 452 -13.89 -20.67 -21.11
C MET A 452 -14.29 -19.21 -21.23
N GLU A 453 -14.96 -18.66 -20.22
CA GLU A 453 -15.43 -17.27 -20.18
C GLU A 453 -14.25 -16.31 -20.31
N GLN A 454 -13.13 -16.58 -19.64
CA GLN A 454 -11.93 -15.75 -19.76
C GLN A 454 -11.24 -15.94 -21.12
N MET A 455 -11.23 -17.16 -21.66
CA MET A 455 -10.68 -17.42 -22.99
C MET A 455 -11.47 -16.69 -24.08
N ASP A 456 -12.79 -16.72 -24.02
CA ASP A 456 -13.67 -16.04 -24.98
C ASP A 456 -13.66 -14.52 -24.80
N LEU A 457 -13.51 -14.02 -23.56
CA LEU A 457 -13.35 -12.60 -23.28
C LEU A 457 -12.07 -12.03 -23.88
N SER A 458 -10.92 -12.66 -23.58
CA SER A 458 -9.60 -12.18 -23.99
C SER A 458 -9.15 -12.66 -25.38
N ASN A 459 -9.88 -13.60 -25.97
CA ASN A 459 -9.47 -14.33 -27.17
C ASN A 459 -8.06 -14.96 -27.07
N VAL A 460 -7.64 -15.33 -25.85
CA VAL A 460 -6.36 -15.99 -25.58
C VAL A 460 -6.61 -17.43 -25.18
N LYS A 461 -6.06 -18.37 -25.94
CA LYS A 461 -6.25 -19.80 -25.71
C LYS A 461 -5.67 -20.22 -24.35
N GLY A 462 -6.49 -20.85 -23.52
CA GLY A 462 -6.10 -21.31 -22.19
C GLY A 462 -5.87 -20.20 -21.16
N ALA A 463 -6.37 -18.98 -21.43
CA ALA A 463 -6.16 -17.81 -20.60
C ALA A 463 -6.45 -18.08 -19.12
N SER A 464 -5.45 -17.85 -18.29
CA SER A 464 -5.59 -17.69 -16.85
C SER A 464 -4.72 -16.53 -16.40
N LEU A 465 -5.30 -15.62 -15.62
CA LEU A 465 -4.60 -14.42 -15.17
C LEU A 465 -4.99 -14.06 -13.74
N HIS A 466 -4.02 -13.47 -13.06
CA HIS A 466 -4.20 -12.79 -11.79
C HIS A 466 -4.42 -11.31 -12.07
N ILE A 467 -5.55 -10.80 -11.58
CA ILE A 467 -5.97 -9.42 -11.71
C ILE A 467 -5.81 -8.73 -10.36
N THR A 468 -5.19 -7.55 -10.35
CA THR A 468 -5.06 -6.72 -9.15
C THR A 468 -5.55 -5.30 -9.42
N GLY A 469 -6.60 -4.87 -8.71
CA GLY A 469 -7.14 -3.53 -8.84
C GLY A 469 -6.48 -2.53 -7.91
N LEU A 470 -6.15 -1.34 -8.42
CA LEU A 470 -5.57 -0.22 -7.68
C LEU A 470 -6.36 1.06 -7.90
N ARG A 471 -6.35 1.95 -6.89
CA ARG A 471 -6.96 3.29 -7.01
C ARG A 471 -6.15 4.35 -6.26
N ALA A 472 -6.14 5.55 -6.81
CA ALA A 472 -5.82 6.77 -6.08
C ALA A 472 -7.09 7.33 -5.39
N GLU A 473 -7.02 8.53 -4.80
CA GLU A 473 -8.16 9.16 -4.12
C GLU A 473 -9.31 9.51 -5.09
N GLY A 474 -9.00 9.76 -6.37
CA GLY A 474 -10.00 10.05 -7.39
C GLY A 474 -9.63 9.56 -8.79
N GLY A 475 -10.62 9.63 -9.68
CA GLY A 475 -10.50 9.20 -11.08
C GLY A 475 -10.62 7.70 -11.29
N PRO A 476 -10.36 7.22 -12.53
CA PRO A 476 -10.37 5.80 -12.82
C PRO A 476 -9.26 5.06 -12.06
N GLY A 477 -9.47 3.77 -11.81
CA GLY A 477 -8.46 2.89 -11.24
C GLY A 477 -7.37 2.52 -12.25
N VAL A 478 -6.34 1.84 -11.75
CA VAL A 478 -5.38 1.09 -12.56
C VAL A 478 -5.54 -0.37 -12.22
N GLU A 479 -5.68 -1.24 -13.22
CA GLU A 479 -5.82 -2.68 -13.02
C GLU A 479 -4.64 -3.41 -13.67
N PHE A 480 -4.06 -4.35 -12.93
CA PHE A 480 -2.97 -5.18 -13.42
C PHE A 480 -3.51 -6.47 -14.00
N LEU A 481 -3.06 -6.83 -15.21
CA LEU A 481 -3.38 -8.10 -15.86
C LEU A 481 -2.10 -8.95 -15.95
N GLN A 482 -1.85 -9.78 -14.93
CA GLN A 482 -0.75 -10.73 -14.95
C GLN A 482 -1.24 -12.08 -15.50
N TYR A 483 -1.02 -12.31 -16.80
CA TYR A 483 -1.31 -13.61 -17.40
C TYR A 483 -0.35 -14.69 -16.87
N LEU A 484 -0.92 -15.72 -16.24
CA LEU A 484 -0.22 -16.89 -15.72
C LEU A 484 -0.14 -17.99 -16.78
N VAL A 485 -1.18 -18.13 -17.59
CA VAL A 485 -1.24 -19.05 -18.73
C VAL A 485 -1.83 -18.29 -19.92
N PRO A 486 -1.16 -18.28 -21.10
CA PRO A 486 0.14 -18.89 -21.40
C PRO A 486 1.36 -18.15 -20.80
N GLY A 487 1.12 -17.08 -20.05
CA GLY A 487 2.16 -16.18 -19.55
C GLY A 487 2.04 -14.79 -20.18
N PRO A 488 2.89 -13.83 -19.75
CA PRO A 488 2.99 -12.56 -20.44
C PRO A 488 3.44 -12.80 -21.89
N GLY A 489 2.78 -12.10 -22.81
CA GLY A 489 3.09 -12.12 -24.23
C GLY A 489 4.27 -11.20 -24.56
N LYS A 490 4.22 -10.60 -25.74
CA LYS A 490 5.28 -9.73 -26.27
C LYS A 490 5.48 -8.50 -25.37
N PRO A 491 6.72 -8.09 -25.07
CA PRO A 491 7.00 -6.80 -24.45
C PRO A 491 6.72 -5.65 -25.43
N PHE A 492 6.73 -4.41 -24.95
CA PHE A 492 6.74 -3.23 -25.84
C PHE A 492 7.85 -3.35 -26.90
N PRO A 493 7.57 -2.98 -28.17
CA PRO A 493 8.62 -2.81 -29.17
C PRO A 493 9.70 -1.85 -28.65
N LYS A 494 10.98 -2.26 -28.73
CA LYS A 494 12.10 -1.50 -28.13
C LYS A 494 12.22 -0.07 -28.68
N ASP A 495 11.78 0.14 -29.91
CA ASP A 495 11.81 1.41 -30.63
C ASP A 495 10.46 2.14 -30.58
N THR A 496 9.55 1.77 -29.66
CA THR A 496 8.25 2.44 -29.47
C THR A 496 8.44 3.95 -29.32
N LYS A 497 7.73 4.72 -30.14
CA LYS A 497 7.69 6.17 -30.14
C LYS A 497 6.35 6.66 -29.59
N VAL A 498 6.35 7.90 -29.09
CA VAL A 498 5.14 8.55 -28.54
C VAL A 498 4.03 8.80 -29.56
N ASN A 499 4.34 8.68 -30.86
CA ASN A 499 3.38 8.82 -31.94
C ASN A 499 2.90 7.47 -32.52
N ASP A 500 3.45 6.34 -32.06
CA ASP A 500 2.90 5.02 -32.42
C ASP A 500 1.49 4.86 -31.82
N ILE A 501 0.57 4.23 -32.53
CA ILE A 501 -0.83 4.14 -32.11
C ILE A 501 -0.99 3.33 -30.82
N TRP A 502 -0.16 2.31 -30.60
CA TRP A 502 -0.15 1.57 -29.33
C TRP A 502 0.47 2.35 -28.15
N TYR A 503 0.85 3.61 -28.32
CA TYR A 503 1.36 4.44 -27.23
C TYR A 503 0.20 5.03 -26.42
N TRP A 504 0.07 4.53 -25.19
CA TRP A 504 -0.86 5.01 -24.18
C TRP A 504 -0.11 5.80 -23.09
N GLN A 505 -0.82 6.70 -22.43
CA GLN A 505 -0.25 7.48 -21.34
C GLN A 505 -1.26 7.76 -20.23
N ILE A 506 -0.99 7.27 -19.01
CA ILE A 506 -1.82 7.54 -17.84
C ILE A 506 -1.39 8.88 -17.22
N THR A 507 -2.28 9.87 -17.17
CA THR A 507 -1.99 11.13 -16.49
C THR A 507 -2.40 11.05 -15.03
N VAL A 508 -1.44 11.27 -14.12
CA VAL A 508 -1.62 11.18 -12.67
C VAL A 508 -1.28 12.52 -12.04
N VAL A 509 -2.22 13.09 -11.29
CA VAL A 509 -1.99 14.30 -10.50
C VAL A 509 -1.40 13.90 -9.17
N ALA A 510 -0.30 14.53 -8.79
CA ALA A 510 0.40 14.35 -7.52
C ALA A 510 0.32 15.61 -6.66
N ASP A 511 0.38 15.46 -5.34
CA ASP A 511 0.31 16.60 -4.41
C ASP A 511 1.62 17.41 -4.30
N LYS A 512 2.76 16.76 -4.51
CA LYS A 512 4.10 17.36 -4.45
C LYS A 512 4.99 16.74 -5.51
N ILE A 513 4.90 17.24 -6.74
CA ILE A 513 5.53 16.60 -7.91
C ILE A 513 7.06 16.49 -7.76
N GLY A 514 7.72 17.50 -7.18
CA GLY A 514 9.16 17.50 -6.97
C GLY A 514 9.62 16.40 -6.00
N ASN A 515 8.85 16.15 -4.94
CA ASN A 515 9.15 15.10 -3.97
C ASN A 515 8.87 13.72 -4.56
N LEU A 516 7.80 13.58 -5.34
CA LEU A 516 7.49 12.32 -6.03
C LEU A 516 8.54 11.99 -7.10
N TYR A 517 8.98 12.99 -7.87
CA TYR A 517 10.05 12.83 -8.84
C TYR A 517 11.32 12.31 -8.16
N LYS A 518 11.76 12.96 -7.07
CA LYS A 518 12.96 12.54 -6.33
C LYS A 518 12.82 11.10 -5.82
N LYS A 519 11.64 10.75 -5.28
CA LYS A 519 11.37 9.39 -4.80
C LYS A 519 11.48 8.34 -5.91
N LEU A 520 11.01 8.65 -7.11
CA LEU A 520 11.11 7.76 -8.28
C LEU A 520 12.54 7.69 -8.82
N ASP A 521 13.28 8.80 -8.78
CA ASP A 521 14.69 8.89 -9.17
C ASP A 521 15.60 8.11 -8.22
N ASP A 522 15.40 8.26 -6.91
CA ASP A 522 16.08 7.48 -5.86
C ASP A 522 15.78 5.96 -5.99
N ALA A 523 14.64 5.60 -6.56
CA ALA A 523 14.26 4.21 -6.88
C ALA A 523 14.72 3.76 -8.28
N HIS A 524 15.52 4.57 -8.99
CA HIS A 524 16.02 4.29 -10.33
C HIS A 524 14.93 4.00 -11.38
N SER A 525 13.80 4.71 -11.27
CA SER A 525 12.71 4.63 -12.25
C SER A 525 13.14 5.16 -13.62
N HIS A 526 12.54 4.64 -14.69
CA HIS A 526 12.93 5.00 -16.06
C HIS A 526 12.16 6.23 -16.56
N PHE A 527 12.82 7.39 -16.60
CA PHE A 527 12.21 8.64 -17.09
C PHE A 527 12.32 8.80 -18.61
N ILE A 528 11.19 9.04 -19.27
CA ILE A 528 11.14 9.50 -20.68
C ILE A 528 11.44 11.00 -20.74
N LYS A 529 10.88 11.77 -19.82
CA LYS A 529 11.04 13.22 -19.74
C LYS A 529 11.16 13.64 -18.27
N ARG A 530 12.12 14.52 -17.97
CA ARG A 530 12.33 15.08 -16.62
C ARG A 530 11.33 16.20 -16.32
N ILE A 531 11.39 16.79 -15.13
CA ILE A 531 10.50 17.90 -14.76
C ILE A 531 10.67 19.08 -15.73
N VAL A 532 9.58 19.44 -16.41
CA VAL A 532 9.50 20.61 -17.30
C VAL A 532 8.31 21.48 -16.89
N ALA A 533 8.48 22.80 -16.98
CA ALA A 533 7.37 23.75 -16.87
C ALA A 533 6.63 23.80 -18.21
N GLY A 534 5.35 23.44 -18.22
CA GLY A 534 4.49 23.52 -19.39
C GLY A 534 3.94 24.93 -19.64
N ASP A 535 3.28 25.12 -20.78
CA ASP A 535 2.82 26.42 -21.30
C ASP A 535 1.88 27.19 -20.35
N LYS A 536 1.21 26.49 -19.43
CA LYS A 536 0.31 27.07 -18.41
C LYS A 536 0.96 27.18 -17.03
N GLY A 537 2.29 27.04 -16.93
CA GLY A 537 3.03 27.02 -15.66
C GLY A 537 2.96 25.70 -14.89
N MET A 538 2.25 24.69 -15.40
CA MET A 538 2.16 23.35 -14.78
C MET A 538 3.48 22.60 -14.91
N LYS A 539 4.00 22.05 -13.81
CA LYS A 539 5.16 21.16 -13.84
C LYS A 539 4.71 19.73 -14.15
N TYR A 540 5.43 19.05 -15.04
CA TYR A 540 5.21 17.63 -15.29
C TYR A 540 6.49 16.88 -15.59
N PHE A 541 6.48 15.56 -15.39
CA PHE A 541 7.50 14.63 -15.90
C PHE A 541 6.82 13.37 -16.45
N ILE A 542 7.55 12.59 -17.25
CA ILE A 542 7.04 11.33 -17.79
C ILE A 542 7.98 10.19 -17.38
N VAL A 543 7.41 9.16 -16.78
CA VAL A 543 8.11 7.97 -16.27
C VAL A 543 7.45 6.71 -16.83
N LYS A 544 8.22 5.67 -17.07
CA LYS A 544 7.71 4.33 -17.37
C LYS A 544 7.58 3.51 -16.10
N ASP A 545 6.51 2.73 -16.02
CA ASP A 545 6.39 1.68 -15.02
C ASP A 545 7.40 0.53 -15.30
N PRO A 546 7.46 -0.51 -14.44
CA PRO A 546 8.39 -1.62 -14.60
C PRO A 546 8.25 -2.41 -15.91
N ASP A 547 7.08 -2.38 -16.53
CA ASP A 547 6.74 -3.16 -17.73
C ASP A 547 6.70 -2.30 -19.02
N GLY A 548 6.83 -0.98 -18.88
CA GLY A 548 7.03 -0.03 -19.98
C GLY A 548 5.87 0.93 -20.23
N HIS A 549 4.78 0.83 -19.47
CA HIS A 549 3.61 1.70 -19.56
C HIS A 549 3.97 3.12 -19.14
N ALA A 550 3.54 4.12 -19.90
CA ALA A 550 3.92 5.50 -19.66
C ALA A 550 2.96 6.21 -18.71
N LEU A 551 3.51 6.92 -17.73
CA LEU A 551 2.78 7.79 -16.83
C LEU A 551 3.28 9.23 -16.96
N ARG A 552 2.35 10.17 -17.20
CA ARG A 552 2.61 11.61 -17.09
C ARG A 552 2.17 12.07 -15.71
N ILE A 553 3.14 12.50 -14.90
CA ILE A 553 2.87 13.00 -13.55
C ILE A 553 2.78 14.52 -13.61
N THR A 554 1.69 15.08 -13.07
CA THR A 554 1.40 16.52 -12.99
C THR A 554 1.21 16.94 -11.52
N GLU A 555 1.22 18.25 -11.25
CA GLU A 555 0.91 18.84 -9.94
C GLU A 555 -0.43 19.58 -9.96
#